data_AF-A0A1B6J248-F1
#
_entry.id   AF-A0A1B6J248-F1
#
_cell.length_a   1.000
_cell.length_b   1.000
_cell.length_c   1.000
_cell.angle_alpha   90.00
_cell.angle_beta   90.00
_cell.angle_gamma   90.00
#
_symmetry.space_group_name_H-M   'P 1'
#
loop_
_entity.id
_entity.type
_entity.pdbx_description
1 polymer ?
#
loop_
_entity_poly.entity_id
_entity_poly.type
_entity_poly.pdbx_seq_one_letter_code
_entity_poly.pdbx_strand_id
1 'polypeptide(L)'
;MSWGEDDGETAHMNGKPAAQVVEEPCVVTKNTDVEALGERGSGFRKQTDIQDFYKIRDECLAEGKLWEDPEFEAVDSSIFFSRSPPRPFEWKRPMEIVDNPRLFVEGATRFDVQQGELGDCWLLAAVANLTLQPTLFHQVVPDDQSFVDKYAGIFHFRFWQYGRWVDVVVDDRLPTCYGKLVYLHSSQSNEFWSALLEKAYAKLHGSYEALKGGSTCEAMEDFTGGVSEMYDLEKPPSNLFQILLKAFERNSLMGCSIEPDPSVTEMQTAEGLVKGHAYSITRVQYVDINTPNTQGKIPLLRLRNPWGNEAEWTGAWSDKSPEWRFIPESEKQEIGLVFEEDGEFWMSYRD
;
A
#
# COMPACT_ATOMS: atom_id res chain seq x y z
N MET A 1 -5.83 -73.83 41.48
CA MET A 1 -4.70 -73.82 42.44
C MET A 1 -4.23 -72.38 42.54
N SER A 2 -3.99 -71.89 43.77
CA SER A 2 -3.39 -70.58 44.13
C SER A 2 -4.30 -69.35 43.90
N TRP A 3 -4.90 -68.71 44.92
CA TRP A 3 -4.36 -67.71 45.89
C TRP A 3 -3.72 -66.51 45.17
N GLY A 4 -4.06 -65.23 45.36
CA GLY A 4 -4.96 -64.51 46.28
C GLY A 4 -4.96 -62.99 45.93
N GLU A 5 -5.87 -62.25 46.57
CA GLU A 5 -5.95 -60.81 46.91
C GLU A 5 -4.96 -59.79 46.27
N ASP A 6 -5.45 -58.68 45.68
CA ASP A 6 -5.62 -57.38 46.36
C ASP A 6 -5.77 -56.18 45.39
N ASP A 7 -6.70 -55.30 45.77
CA ASP A 7 -6.68 -53.84 45.75
C ASP A 7 -6.33 -53.03 44.48
N GLY A 8 -7.38 -52.38 43.97
CA GLY A 8 -7.29 -51.24 43.08
C GLY A 8 -6.85 -49.98 43.82
N GLU A 9 -5.60 -49.59 43.60
CA GLU A 9 -5.05 -48.30 44.02
C GLU A 9 -5.15 -47.27 42.87
N THR A 10 -5.79 -46.15 43.19
CA THR A 10 -5.92 -44.94 42.38
C THR A 10 -4.58 -44.26 42.15
N ALA A 11 -4.10 -44.20 40.91
CA ALA A 11 -2.96 -43.37 40.52
C ALA A 11 -3.43 -42.03 39.94
N HIS A 12 -3.22 -40.98 40.72
CA HIS A 12 -3.26 -39.58 40.32
C HIS A 12 -2.32 -39.30 39.13
N MET A 13 -2.86 -38.88 37.99
CA MET A 13 -2.07 -38.19 36.96
C MET A 13 -1.96 -36.71 37.33
N ASN A 14 -0.74 -36.28 37.65
CA ASN A 14 -0.37 -34.88 37.77
C ASN A 14 -0.46 -34.20 36.40
N GLY A 15 -1.56 -33.50 36.13
CA GLY A 15 -1.67 -32.54 35.05
C GLY A 15 -0.81 -31.31 35.36
N LYS A 16 0.18 -31.02 34.52
CA LYS A 16 0.85 -29.71 34.49
C LYS A 16 -0.19 -28.63 34.15
N PRO A 17 -0.24 -27.48 34.85
CA PRO A 17 -1.12 -26.41 34.44
C PRO A 17 -0.60 -25.82 33.11
N ALA A 18 -1.52 -25.63 32.15
CA ALA A 18 -1.24 -24.90 30.93
C ALA A 18 -0.77 -23.48 31.28
N ALA A 19 0.35 -23.06 30.69
CA ALA A 19 0.82 -21.69 30.80
C ALA A 19 -0.25 -20.77 30.20
N GLN A 20 -0.84 -19.91 31.02
CA GLN A 20 -1.63 -18.78 30.53
C GLN A 20 -0.69 -17.85 29.77
N VAL A 21 -0.89 -17.75 28.47
CA VAL A 21 -0.36 -16.67 27.66
C VAL A 21 -1.10 -15.41 28.12
N VAL A 22 -0.42 -14.59 28.91
CA VAL A 22 -0.90 -13.26 29.25
C VAL A 22 -0.63 -12.41 28.01
N GLU A 23 -1.67 -12.10 27.25
CA GLU A 23 -1.59 -11.05 26.23
C GLU A 23 -1.37 -9.72 26.96
N GLU A 24 -0.14 -9.21 26.89
CA GLU A 24 0.14 -7.84 27.30
C GLU A 24 -0.56 -6.89 26.30
N PRO A 25 -1.31 -5.88 26.77
CA PRO A 25 -1.93 -4.93 25.87
C PRO A 25 -0.84 -4.15 25.11
N CYS A 26 -0.96 -4.12 23.79
CA CYS A 26 -0.15 -3.28 22.92
C CYS A 26 -0.30 -1.83 23.37
N VAL A 27 0.74 -1.28 23.99
CA VAL A 27 0.81 0.13 24.35
C VAL A 27 0.99 0.90 23.05
N VAL A 28 -0.10 1.36 22.46
CA VAL A 28 -0.08 2.40 21.43
C VAL A 28 0.49 3.65 22.09
N THR A 29 1.79 3.90 21.89
CA THR A 29 2.38 5.19 22.21
C THR A 29 1.69 6.23 21.35
N LYS A 30 0.88 7.10 21.96
CA LYS A 30 0.40 8.32 21.31
C LYS A 30 1.63 9.10 20.86
N ASN A 31 1.92 9.08 19.56
CA ASN A 31 2.95 9.90 18.97
C ASN A 31 2.49 11.35 19.13
N THR A 32 3.11 12.09 20.05
CA THR A 32 2.68 13.46 20.42
C THR A 32 3.13 14.53 19.42
N ASP A 33 3.84 14.15 18.36
CA ASP A 33 4.47 15.07 17.41
C ASP A 33 3.86 14.94 16.00
N VAL A 34 2.53 15.03 15.88
CA VAL A 34 1.83 15.18 14.59
C VAL A 34 1.29 16.60 14.52
N GLU A 35 1.68 17.36 13.51
CA GLU A 35 1.22 18.73 13.25
C GLU A 35 0.14 18.72 12.17
N ALA A 36 -0.91 19.55 12.28
CA ALA A 36 -1.86 19.72 11.18
C ALA A 36 -1.27 20.52 10.01
N LEU A 37 -1.74 20.22 8.79
CA LEU A 37 -1.34 20.98 7.60
C LEU A 37 -1.66 22.47 7.80
N GLY A 38 -0.65 23.32 7.59
CA GLY A 38 -0.74 24.76 7.80
C GLY A 38 -0.21 25.28 9.15
N GLU A 39 0.09 24.41 10.13
CA GLU A 39 0.57 24.82 11.47
C GLU A 39 1.85 25.66 11.46
N ARG A 40 2.75 25.41 10.50
CA ARG A 40 3.89 26.30 10.22
C ARG A 40 4.05 26.44 8.72
N GLY A 41 4.10 27.68 8.25
CA GLY A 41 4.30 27.97 6.84
C GLY A 41 5.56 27.28 6.32
N SER A 42 5.39 26.27 5.46
CA SER A 42 6.40 25.96 4.46
C SER A 42 6.59 27.27 3.67
N GLY A 43 7.81 27.77 3.52
CA GLY A 43 8.12 29.13 3.03
C GLY A 43 7.59 29.52 1.64
N PHE A 44 6.66 28.76 1.09
CA PHE A 44 6.05 28.88 -0.23
C PHE A 44 4.50 28.91 -0.22
N ARG A 45 3.81 28.73 0.92
CA ARG A 45 2.33 28.85 1.01
C ARG A 45 1.90 30.00 1.91
N LYS A 46 0.81 30.69 1.53
CA LYS A 46 0.10 31.63 2.42
C LYS A 46 -0.31 30.87 3.68
N GLN A 47 -0.13 31.48 4.85
CA GLN A 47 -0.58 30.93 6.12
C GLN A 47 -2.11 30.77 6.07
N THR A 48 -2.58 29.54 5.83
CA THR A 48 -4.00 29.17 5.88
C THR A 48 -4.38 28.81 7.33
N ASP A 49 -5.68 28.74 7.60
CA ASP A 49 -6.17 28.29 8.90
C ASP A 49 -5.88 26.81 9.07
N ILE A 50 -5.31 26.43 10.20
CA ILE A 50 -4.98 25.04 10.52
C ILE A 50 -6.24 24.18 10.50
N GLN A 51 -6.25 23.15 9.65
CA GLN A 51 -7.37 22.22 9.56
C GLN A 51 -7.24 21.10 10.60
N ASP A 52 -8.05 21.15 11.65
CA ASP A 52 -8.16 20.09 12.66
C ASP A 52 -9.30 19.13 12.30
N PHE A 53 -8.95 17.88 11.97
CA PHE A 53 -9.92 16.85 11.57
C PHE A 53 -11.06 16.67 12.58
N TYR A 54 -10.74 16.53 13.87
CA TYR A 54 -11.73 16.23 14.90
C TYR A 54 -12.68 17.39 15.10
N LYS A 55 -12.15 18.62 15.16
CA LYS A 55 -12.96 19.83 15.31
C LYS A 55 -13.89 20.02 14.12
N ILE A 56 -13.37 19.93 12.90
CA ILE A 56 -14.16 20.14 11.68
C ILE A 56 -15.24 19.06 11.54
N ARG A 57 -14.92 17.79 11.82
CA ARG A 57 -15.88 16.68 11.81
C ARG A 57 -17.01 16.95 12.80
N ASP A 58 -16.68 17.27 14.05
CA ASP A 58 -17.67 17.46 15.11
C ASP A 58 -18.56 18.70 14.85
N GLU A 59 -18.03 19.76 14.26
CA GLU A 59 -18.79 20.92 13.77
C GLU A 59 -19.76 20.54 12.65
N CYS A 60 -19.30 19.77 11.65
CA CYS A 60 -20.15 19.32 10.55
C CYS A 60 -21.28 18.39 11.02
N LEU A 61 -20.98 17.49 11.97
CA LEU A 61 -21.99 16.63 12.60
C LEU A 61 -23.03 17.45 13.39
N ALA A 62 -22.60 18.47 14.13
CA ALA A 62 -23.50 19.34 14.89
C ALA A 62 -24.44 20.14 13.98
N GLU A 63 -23.96 20.56 12.81
CA GLU A 63 -24.75 21.30 11.81
C GLU A 63 -25.55 20.39 10.86
N GLY A 64 -25.28 19.08 10.85
CA GLY A 64 -25.93 18.13 9.94
C GLY A 64 -25.54 18.33 8.48
N LYS A 65 -24.30 18.77 8.21
CA LYS A 65 -23.78 19.02 6.87
C LYS A 65 -22.58 18.11 6.55
N LEU A 66 -22.31 17.91 5.27
CA LEU A 66 -21.09 17.27 4.82
C LEU A 66 -20.02 18.34 4.59
N TRP A 67 -18.79 18.07 5.01
CA TRP A 67 -17.69 19.01 4.89
C TRP A 67 -17.28 19.21 3.43
N GLU A 68 -16.90 20.45 3.12
CA GLU A 68 -16.34 20.84 1.85
C GLU A 68 -15.01 21.53 2.12
N ASP A 69 -13.94 20.99 1.56
CA ASP A 69 -12.59 21.44 1.84
C ASP A 69 -12.30 22.79 1.16
N PRO A 70 -12.11 23.88 1.91
CA PRO A 70 -11.83 25.19 1.34
C PRO A 70 -10.39 25.31 0.80
N GLU A 71 -9.50 24.39 1.14
CA GLU A 71 -8.09 24.41 0.69
C GLU A 71 -7.85 23.52 -0.54
N PHE A 72 -8.79 22.63 -0.86
CA PHE A 72 -8.71 21.73 -2.00
C PHE A 72 -10.10 21.50 -2.58
N GLU A 73 -10.64 22.56 -3.17
CA GLU A 73 -12.01 22.60 -3.68
C GLU A 73 -12.25 21.54 -4.78
N ALA A 74 -13.50 21.11 -4.91
CA ALA A 74 -13.96 20.17 -5.93
C ALA A 74 -14.10 20.85 -7.31
N VAL A 75 -12.99 21.34 -7.85
CA VAL A 75 -12.89 22.12 -9.10
C VAL A 75 -11.79 21.59 -9.99
N ASP A 76 -11.84 21.94 -11.28
CA ASP A 76 -10.88 21.49 -12.29
C ASP A 76 -9.43 21.83 -11.95
N SER A 77 -9.17 22.96 -11.28
CA SER A 77 -7.81 23.38 -10.90
C SER A 77 -7.16 22.50 -9.83
N SER A 78 -7.95 21.79 -9.02
CA SER A 78 -7.46 20.78 -8.09
C SER A 78 -7.04 19.49 -8.82
N ILE A 79 -7.51 19.32 -10.06
CA ILE A 79 -7.15 18.20 -10.93
C ILE A 79 -5.97 18.59 -11.84
N PHE A 80 -6.13 19.62 -12.65
CA PHE A 80 -5.15 20.07 -13.64
C PHE A 80 -4.83 21.55 -13.45
N PHE A 81 -3.54 21.88 -13.37
CA PHE A 81 -3.07 23.27 -13.39
C PHE A 81 -2.70 23.73 -14.81
N SER A 82 -2.38 22.80 -15.72
CA SER A 82 -1.86 23.12 -17.05
C SER A 82 -2.92 23.23 -18.14
N ARG A 83 -4.09 22.60 -17.93
CA ARG A 83 -5.17 22.46 -18.93
C ARG A 83 -6.51 22.16 -18.29
N SER A 84 -7.59 22.25 -19.05
CA SER A 84 -8.89 21.72 -18.63
C SER A 84 -8.93 20.18 -18.73
N PRO A 85 -9.78 19.50 -17.94
CA PRO A 85 -10.01 18.07 -18.07
C PRO A 85 -10.36 17.68 -19.51
N PRO A 86 -9.81 16.57 -20.04
CA PRO A 86 -10.04 16.14 -21.42
C PRO A 86 -11.45 15.56 -21.64
N ARG A 87 -12.18 15.28 -20.56
CA ARG A 87 -13.51 14.65 -20.52
C ARG A 87 -14.33 15.32 -19.40
N PRO A 88 -15.66 15.18 -19.39
CA PRO A 88 -16.51 15.78 -18.35
C PRO A 88 -16.29 15.07 -17.01
N PHE A 89 -15.36 15.59 -16.21
CA PHE A 89 -15.11 15.10 -14.87
C PHE A 89 -16.15 15.69 -13.91
N GLU A 90 -16.67 14.85 -13.03
CA GLU A 90 -17.64 15.20 -12.00
C GLU A 90 -17.07 14.81 -10.64
N TRP A 91 -17.11 15.73 -9.69
CA TRP A 91 -16.74 15.44 -8.31
C TRP A 91 -17.93 14.81 -7.58
N LYS A 92 -17.77 13.57 -7.13
CA LYS A 92 -18.83 12.82 -6.43
C LYS A 92 -18.30 12.24 -5.14
N ARG A 93 -19.12 12.23 -4.09
CA ARG A 93 -18.84 11.48 -2.87
C ARG A 93 -19.07 9.98 -3.11
N PRO A 94 -18.41 9.10 -2.36
CA PRO A 94 -18.63 7.65 -2.42
C PRO A 94 -20.10 7.23 -2.35
N MET A 95 -20.90 7.89 -1.52
CA MET A 95 -22.35 7.65 -1.39
C MET A 95 -23.16 8.00 -2.65
N GLU A 96 -22.61 8.79 -3.57
CA GLU A 96 -23.21 9.14 -4.86
C GLU A 96 -22.72 8.22 -5.99
N ILE A 97 -21.68 7.42 -5.73
CA ILE A 97 -21.05 6.50 -6.67
C ILE A 97 -21.60 5.08 -6.45
N VAL A 98 -21.73 4.64 -5.18
CA VAL A 98 -22.17 3.29 -4.79
C VAL A 98 -23.09 3.32 -3.55
N ASP A 99 -23.92 2.28 -3.38
CA ASP A 99 -24.93 2.22 -2.30
C ASP A 99 -24.37 1.98 -0.88
N ASN A 100 -23.22 1.30 -0.74
CA ASN A 100 -22.64 0.94 0.56
C ASN A 100 -21.12 1.16 0.54
N PRO A 101 -20.68 2.43 0.48
CA PRO A 101 -19.26 2.75 0.48
C PRO A 101 -18.63 2.36 1.83
N ARG A 102 -17.42 1.84 1.75
CA ARG A 102 -16.60 1.42 2.87
C ARG A 102 -15.22 2.04 2.74
N LEU A 103 -14.62 2.32 3.88
CA LEU A 103 -13.25 2.79 3.89
C LEU A 103 -12.34 1.61 3.58
N PHE A 104 -12.59 0.48 4.27
CA PHE A 104 -11.91 -0.80 4.09
C PHE A 104 -12.91 -1.93 3.83
N VAL A 105 -12.57 -2.86 2.94
CA VAL A 105 -13.30 -4.10 2.67
C VAL A 105 -12.33 -5.25 2.93
N GLU A 106 -12.55 -5.99 4.03
CA GLU A 106 -11.68 -7.10 4.44
C GLU A 106 -10.23 -6.72 4.82
N GLY A 107 -9.97 -5.43 5.04
CA GLY A 107 -8.67 -4.90 5.44
C GLY A 107 -8.16 -3.88 4.43
N ALA A 108 -6.87 -3.51 4.54
CA ALA A 108 -6.18 -2.78 3.49
C ALA A 108 -5.14 -3.70 2.87
N THR A 109 -5.22 -3.91 1.57
CA THR A 109 -4.36 -4.82 0.82
C THR A 109 -3.76 -4.11 -0.38
N ARG A 110 -2.66 -4.67 -0.89
CA ARG A 110 -2.04 -4.19 -2.12
C ARG A 110 -3.01 -4.18 -3.32
N PHE A 111 -4.03 -5.05 -3.33
CA PHE A 111 -5.01 -5.15 -4.42
C PHE A 111 -6.02 -4.00 -4.46
N ASP A 112 -6.04 -3.18 -3.40
CA ASP A 112 -6.86 -1.99 -3.31
C ASP A 112 -6.18 -0.80 -4.01
N VAL A 113 -4.98 -1.03 -4.55
CA VAL A 113 -4.14 -0.06 -5.24
C VAL A 113 -4.08 -0.44 -6.73
N GLN A 114 -5.02 0.11 -7.50
CA GLN A 114 -5.06 0.03 -8.97
C GLN A 114 -4.94 1.41 -9.59
N GLN A 115 -3.95 1.58 -10.47
CA GLN A 115 -3.72 2.85 -11.15
C GLN A 115 -4.86 3.21 -12.10
N GLY A 116 -5.33 4.44 -11.96
CA GLY A 116 -6.24 5.06 -12.92
C GLY A 116 -5.50 5.76 -14.05
N GLU A 117 -6.04 6.88 -14.51
CA GLU A 117 -5.54 7.62 -15.68
C GLU A 117 -4.42 8.64 -15.38
N LEU A 118 -3.77 8.52 -14.21
CA LEU A 118 -2.67 9.40 -13.78
C LEU A 118 -1.33 8.67 -13.87
N GLY A 119 -0.28 9.40 -14.26
CA GLY A 119 1.08 8.87 -14.38
C GLY A 119 1.85 8.93 -13.06
N ASP A 120 1.25 8.42 -12.00
CA ASP A 120 1.76 8.46 -10.62
C ASP A 120 2.07 7.07 -10.07
N CYS A 121 2.41 6.13 -10.94
CA CYS A 121 2.79 4.74 -10.59
C CYS A 121 3.82 4.65 -9.45
N TRP A 122 4.72 5.63 -9.35
CA TRP A 122 5.71 5.78 -8.28
C TRP A 122 5.07 5.86 -6.88
N LEU A 123 3.97 6.61 -6.75
CA LEU A 123 3.19 6.75 -5.52
C LEU A 123 2.50 5.42 -5.20
N LEU A 124 1.81 4.85 -6.18
CA LEU A 124 1.04 3.62 -6.01
C LEU A 124 1.93 2.42 -5.65
N ALA A 125 3.13 2.33 -6.22
CA ALA A 125 4.11 1.33 -5.82
C ALA A 125 4.52 1.48 -4.35
N ALA A 126 4.65 2.72 -3.85
CA ALA A 126 4.91 2.96 -2.43
C ALA A 126 3.68 2.63 -1.55
N VAL A 127 2.47 2.99 -1.98
CA VAL A 127 1.21 2.67 -1.25
C VAL A 127 0.99 1.16 -1.18
N ALA A 128 1.22 0.42 -2.26
CA ALA A 128 1.11 -1.03 -2.27
C ALA A 128 2.07 -1.68 -1.26
N ASN A 129 3.32 -1.20 -1.18
CA ASN A 129 4.28 -1.63 -0.16
C ASN A 129 3.82 -1.28 1.26
N LEU A 130 3.23 -0.10 1.47
CA LEU A 130 2.73 0.35 2.76
C LEU A 130 1.70 -0.64 3.35
N THR A 131 0.84 -1.22 2.52
CA THR A 131 -0.15 -2.23 2.97
C THR A 131 0.46 -3.50 3.54
N LEU A 132 1.73 -3.81 3.21
CA LEU A 132 2.44 -4.97 3.76
C LEU A 132 2.89 -4.75 5.21
N GLN A 133 2.79 -3.52 5.73
CA GLN A 133 3.27 -3.13 7.05
C GLN A 133 2.16 -2.49 7.87
N PRO A 134 1.31 -3.27 8.56
CA PRO A 134 0.10 -2.76 9.23
C PRO A 134 0.35 -1.61 10.20
N THR A 135 1.41 -1.67 11.01
CA THR A 135 1.75 -0.60 11.96
C THR A 135 2.05 0.72 11.25
N LEU A 136 2.79 0.64 10.13
CA LEU A 136 3.13 1.81 9.35
C LEU A 136 1.94 2.32 8.53
N PHE A 137 1.14 1.40 8.00
CA PHE A 137 -0.11 1.70 7.32
C PHE A 137 -1.02 2.54 8.21
N HIS A 138 -1.26 2.13 9.46
CA HIS A 138 -2.11 2.88 10.40
C HIS A 138 -1.49 4.20 10.89
N GLN A 139 -0.17 4.38 10.74
CA GLN A 139 0.45 5.68 10.96
C GLN A 139 0.07 6.67 9.86
N VAL A 140 -0.05 6.22 8.60
CA VAL A 140 -0.43 7.06 7.43
C VAL A 140 -1.94 7.15 7.24
N VAL A 141 -2.66 6.06 7.48
CA VAL A 141 -4.12 5.93 7.34
C VAL A 141 -4.73 5.58 8.71
N PRO A 142 -5.09 6.60 9.52
CA PRO A 142 -5.75 6.38 10.79
C PRO A 142 -7.04 5.56 10.66
N ASP A 143 -7.33 4.74 11.68
CA ASP A 143 -8.47 3.82 11.74
C ASP A 143 -9.71 4.43 12.43
N ASP A 144 -9.64 5.71 12.83
CA ASP A 144 -10.69 6.46 13.52
C ASP A 144 -11.63 7.22 12.57
N GLN A 145 -11.71 6.76 11.32
CA GLN A 145 -12.53 7.32 10.24
C GLN A 145 -13.35 6.24 9.51
N SER A 146 -14.55 6.59 9.08
CA SER A 146 -15.55 5.64 8.58
C SER A 146 -16.65 6.33 7.76
N PHE A 147 -17.27 5.58 6.85
CA PHE A 147 -18.50 6.01 6.16
C PHE A 147 -19.78 5.74 6.97
N VAL A 148 -19.68 5.06 8.11
CA VAL A 148 -20.83 4.64 8.92
C VAL A 148 -20.85 5.38 10.25
N ASP A 149 -19.77 5.31 11.03
CA ASP A 149 -19.70 6.00 12.32
C ASP A 149 -19.17 7.41 12.14
N LYS A 150 -19.86 8.40 12.73
CA LYS A 150 -19.49 9.82 12.72
C LYS A 150 -19.15 10.38 11.32
N TYR A 151 -19.80 9.86 10.29
CA TYR A 151 -19.58 10.31 8.92
C TYR A 151 -20.05 11.75 8.71
N ALA A 152 -19.14 12.60 8.25
CA ALA A 152 -19.40 13.99 7.88
C ALA A 152 -18.75 14.39 6.55
N GLY A 153 -18.44 13.42 5.68
CA GLY A 153 -17.81 13.68 4.38
C GLY A 153 -16.39 14.23 4.47
N ILE A 154 -15.65 13.85 5.51
CA ILE A 154 -14.31 14.33 5.87
C ILE A 154 -13.45 13.14 6.32
N PHE A 155 -12.19 13.12 5.87
CA PHE A 155 -11.18 12.10 6.16
C PHE A 155 -9.83 12.79 6.39
N HIS A 156 -8.87 12.07 6.98
CA HIS A 156 -7.52 12.57 7.17
C HIS A 156 -6.45 11.48 7.01
N PHE A 157 -5.25 11.92 6.65
CA PHE A 157 -4.09 11.09 6.35
C PHE A 157 -2.84 11.78 6.85
N ARG A 158 -1.83 11.02 7.24
CA ARG A 158 -0.58 11.56 7.78
C ARG A 158 0.59 11.27 6.86
N PHE A 159 1.33 12.32 6.51
CA PHE A 159 2.54 12.20 5.69
C PHE A 159 3.71 12.81 6.44
N TRP A 160 4.87 12.18 6.34
CA TRP A 160 6.11 12.75 6.80
C TRP A 160 6.55 13.85 5.84
N GLN A 161 6.79 15.06 6.34
CA GLN A 161 7.25 16.18 5.55
C GLN A 161 8.39 16.87 6.27
N TYR A 162 9.60 16.77 5.71
CA TYR A 162 10.79 17.49 6.16
C TYR A 162 11.07 17.38 7.67
N GLY A 163 10.93 16.19 8.24
CA GLY A 163 11.30 15.93 9.64
C GLY A 163 10.13 15.87 10.63
N ARG A 164 8.89 15.91 10.16
CA ARG A 164 7.69 15.85 11.02
C ARG A 164 6.52 15.18 10.32
N TRP A 165 5.60 14.62 11.10
CA TRP A 165 4.32 14.12 10.59
C TRP A 165 3.34 15.28 10.42
N VAL A 166 2.72 15.36 9.24
CA VAL A 166 1.72 16.36 8.88
C VAL A 166 0.38 15.65 8.65
N ASP A 167 -0.66 16.07 9.38
CA ASP A 167 -2.03 15.60 9.23
C ASP A 167 -2.74 16.41 8.12
N VAL A 168 -3.13 15.72 7.06
CA VAL A 168 -3.78 16.29 5.87
C VAL A 168 -5.24 15.87 5.85
N VAL A 169 -6.11 16.86 6.00
CA VAL A 169 -7.56 16.68 5.99
C VAL A 169 -8.11 16.86 4.57
N VAL A 170 -9.03 16.02 4.14
CA VAL A 170 -9.71 16.11 2.83
C VAL A 170 -11.20 15.81 2.97
N ASP A 171 -12.04 16.46 2.17
CA ASP A 171 -13.40 15.96 1.96
C ASP A 171 -13.38 14.70 1.07
N ASP A 172 -14.49 13.97 1.01
CA ASP A 172 -14.57 12.72 0.24
C ASP A 172 -15.08 12.86 -1.20
N ARG A 173 -15.19 14.07 -1.75
CA ARG A 173 -15.53 14.22 -3.18
C ARG A 173 -14.34 13.75 -4.02
N LEU A 174 -14.55 12.81 -4.93
CA LEU A 174 -13.50 12.25 -5.79
C LEU A 174 -13.80 12.54 -7.27
N PRO A 175 -12.76 12.73 -8.12
CA PRO A 175 -12.94 12.86 -9.56
C PRO A 175 -13.53 11.59 -10.19
N THR A 176 -14.66 11.75 -10.86
CA THR A 176 -15.34 10.68 -11.59
C THR A 176 -15.59 11.03 -13.04
N CYS A 177 -15.68 10.02 -13.89
CA CYS A 177 -16.11 10.13 -15.28
C CYS A 177 -17.15 9.03 -15.54
N TYR A 178 -18.36 9.42 -15.96
CA TYR A 178 -19.48 8.50 -16.14
C TYR A 178 -19.78 7.62 -14.91
N GLY A 179 -19.64 8.19 -13.71
CA GLY A 179 -19.92 7.50 -12.45
C GLY A 179 -18.84 6.50 -12.00
N LYS A 180 -17.66 6.52 -12.61
CA LYS A 180 -16.50 5.72 -12.18
C LYS A 180 -15.35 6.61 -11.75
N LEU A 181 -14.56 6.18 -10.77
CA LEU A 181 -13.34 6.88 -10.36
C LEU A 181 -12.37 6.98 -11.54
N VAL A 182 -11.72 8.14 -11.68
CA VAL A 182 -10.74 8.39 -12.76
C VAL A 182 -9.33 7.94 -12.37
N TYR A 183 -8.99 8.10 -11.10
CA TYR A 183 -7.64 7.89 -10.56
C TYR A 183 -7.56 6.62 -9.72
N LEU A 184 -6.72 6.60 -8.68
CA LEU A 184 -6.52 5.42 -7.84
C LEU A 184 -7.85 4.87 -7.31
N HIS A 185 -8.05 3.57 -7.45
CA HIS A 185 -9.21 2.87 -6.95
C HIS A 185 -8.85 1.43 -6.54
N SER A 186 -9.72 0.82 -5.74
CA SER A 186 -9.63 -0.59 -5.37
C SER A 186 -10.24 -1.50 -6.44
N SER A 187 -9.79 -2.75 -6.45
CA SER A 187 -10.50 -3.85 -7.13
C SER A 187 -11.95 -4.00 -6.62
N GLN A 188 -12.19 -3.66 -5.36
CA GLN A 188 -13.52 -3.62 -4.75
C GLN A 188 -14.17 -2.27 -5.03
N SER A 189 -15.27 -2.28 -5.78
CA SER A 189 -15.94 -1.05 -6.25
C SER A 189 -16.52 -0.18 -5.14
N ASN A 190 -16.67 -0.72 -3.93
CA ASN A 190 -17.20 0.01 -2.77
C ASN A 190 -16.14 0.34 -1.71
N GLU A 191 -14.85 0.21 -2.02
CA GLU A 191 -13.73 0.55 -1.14
C GLU A 191 -13.01 1.83 -1.60
N PHE A 192 -12.71 2.74 -0.65
CA PHE A 192 -12.29 4.11 -0.99
C PHE A 192 -11.04 4.63 -0.26
N TRP A 193 -10.40 3.87 0.64
CA TRP A 193 -9.24 4.38 1.38
C TRP A 193 -8.09 4.82 0.46
N SER A 194 -7.82 4.05 -0.60
CA SER A 194 -6.70 4.31 -1.52
C SER A 194 -6.97 5.56 -2.35
N ALA A 195 -8.18 5.71 -2.89
CA ALA A 195 -8.61 6.90 -3.61
C ALA A 195 -8.53 8.17 -2.75
N LEU A 196 -8.93 8.09 -1.47
CA LEU A 196 -8.86 9.21 -0.53
C LEU A 196 -7.42 9.54 -0.11
N LEU A 197 -6.55 8.53 0.02
CA LEU A 197 -5.13 8.73 0.28
C LEU A 197 -4.45 9.48 -0.87
N GLU A 198 -4.69 9.05 -2.12
CA GLU A 198 -4.18 9.74 -3.31
C GLU A 198 -4.66 11.19 -3.36
N LYS A 199 -5.95 11.44 -3.06
CA LYS A 199 -6.48 12.80 -2.95
C LYS A 199 -5.74 13.65 -1.91
N ALA A 200 -5.51 13.11 -0.72
CA ALA A 200 -4.79 13.83 0.34
C ALA A 200 -3.34 14.12 -0.06
N TYR A 201 -2.70 13.19 -0.74
CA TYR A 201 -1.35 13.39 -1.28
C TYR A 201 -1.35 14.42 -2.42
N ALA A 202 -2.35 14.41 -3.31
CA ALA A 202 -2.55 15.42 -4.34
C ALA A 202 -2.74 16.81 -3.73
N LYS A 203 -3.50 16.94 -2.63
CA LYS A 203 -3.65 18.19 -1.88
C LYS A 203 -2.32 18.66 -1.28
N LEU A 204 -1.54 17.74 -0.71
CA LEU A 204 -0.22 18.04 -0.17
C LEU A 204 0.68 18.66 -1.25
N HIS A 205 0.64 18.13 -2.47
CA HIS A 205 1.42 18.60 -3.63
C HIS A 205 0.74 19.70 -4.46
N GLY A 206 -0.55 19.98 -4.21
CA GLY A 206 -1.31 21.11 -4.75
C GLY A 206 -2.32 20.79 -5.87
N SER A 207 -2.20 19.64 -6.55
CA SER A 207 -3.19 19.14 -7.53
C SER A 207 -2.90 17.67 -7.87
N TYR A 208 -3.86 16.95 -8.47
CA TYR A 208 -3.60 15.61 -9.02
C TYR A 208 -2.52 15.63 -10.10
N GLU A 209 -2.53 16.62 -11.00
CA GLU A 209 -1.51 16.75 -12.04
C GLU A 209 -0.09 16.94 -11.48
N ALA A 210 0.06 17.47 -10.26
CA ALA A 210 1.36 17.58 -9.60
C ALA A 210 1.98 16.21 -9.24
N LEU A 211 1.17 15.15 -9.17
CA LEU A 211 1.66 13.79 -8.93
C LEU A 211 2.18 13.09 -10.19
N LYS A 212 1.98 13.71 -11.37
CA LYS A 212 2.41 13.12 -12.64
C LYS A 212 3.94 13.12 -12.75
N GLY A 213 4.53 11.94 -12.64
CA GLY A 213 5.98 11.74 -12.67
C GLY A 213 6.64 12.15 -11.36
N GLY A 214 7.22 11.19 -10.67
CA GLY A 214 7.89 11.40 -9.39
C GLY A 214 8.78 10.22 -9.03
N SER A 215 9.32 10.22 -7.81
CA SER A 215 10.25 9.21 -7.34
C SER A 215 9.58 8.29 -6.32
N THR A 216 9.62 6.98 -6.53
CA THR A 216 9.10 6.01 -5.56
C THR A 216 9.78 6.17 -4.19
N CYS A 217 11.04 6.59 -4.17
CA CYS A 217 11.79 6.85 -2.93
C CYS A 217 11.18 8.02 -2.13
N GLU A 218 10.72 9.09 -2.83
CA GLU A 218 10.08 10.24 -2.19
C GLU A 218 8.77 9.83 -1.51
N ALA A 219 7.91 9.06 -2.20
CA ALA A 219 6.69 8.54 -1.58
C ALA A 219 7.01 7.61 -0.38
N MET A 220 8.03 6.76 -0.50
CA MET A 220 8.44 5.88 0.62
C MET A 220 8.93 6.69 1.83
N GLU A 221 9.69 7.77 1.62
CA GLU A 221 10.10 8.69 2.69
C GLU A 221 8.89 9.37 3.33
N ASP A 222 7.96 9.88 2.52
CA ASP A 222 6.74 10.54 2.98
C ASP A 222 5.80 9.59 3.76
N PHE A 223 5.83 8.28 3.48
CA PHE A 223 5.06 7.29 4.22
C PHE A 223 5.77 6.74 5.46
N THR A 224 7.08 6.95 5.60
CA THR A 224 7.88 6.27 6.63
C THR A 224 8.59 7.20 7.60
N GLY A 225 8.96 8.41 7.16
CA GLY A 225 10.00 9.21 7.81
C GLY A 225 11.38 8.57 7.81
N GLY A 226 11.58 7.51 7.01
CA GLY A 226 12.82 6.79 6.86
C GLY A 226 13.81 7.49 5.92
N VAL A 227 14.85 6.74 5.53
CA VAL A 227 15.86 7.18 4.58
C VAL A 227 15.83 6.23 3.39
N SER A 228 15.77 6.77 2.17
CA SER A 228 15.84 5.96 0.97
C SER A 228 17.28 5.70 0.52
N GLU A 229 17.49 4.52 -0.08
CA GLU A 229 18.72 4.15 -0.77
C GLU A 229 18.35 3.69 -2.18
N MET A 230 19.14 4.09 -3.18
CA MET A 230 18.93 3.71 -4.57
C MET A 230 20.14 2.92 -5.09
N TYR A 231 19.86 1.81 -5.77
CA TYR A 231 20.88 0.92 -6.32
C TYR A 231 20.76 0.87 -7.85
N ASP A 232 21.85 1.22 -8.55
CA ASP A 232 21.98 1.02 -9.99
C ASP A 232 22.23 -0.47 -10.29
N LEU A 233 21.29 -1.11 -10.98
CA LEU A 233 21.34 -2.53 -11.31
C LEU A 233 22.31 -2.85 -12.47
N GLU A 234 22.83 -1.85 -13.20
CA GLU A 234 23.96 -2.06 -14.12
C GLU A 234 25.28 -2.25 -13.36
N LYS A 235 25.37 -1.70 -12.14
CA LYS A 235 26.56 -1.78 -11.27
C LYS A 235 26.19 -2.10 -9.82
N PRO A 236 25.51 -3.24 -9.56
CA PRO A 236 25.03 -3.56 -8.23
C PRO A 236 26.20 -3.98 -7.34
N PRO A 237 26.14 -3.72 -6.02
CA PRO A 237 27.08 -4.30 -5.08
C PRO A 237 26.94 -5.83 -5.09
N SER A 238 28.05 -6.55 -4.90
CA SER A 238 28.07 -8.02 -4.99
C SER A 238 27.15 -8.73 -3.98
N ASN A 239 26.79 -8.04 -2.90
CA ASN A 239 25.91 -8.51 -1.85
C ASN A 239 24.48 -7.90 -1.92
N LEU A 240 24.07 -7.31 -3.05
CA LEU A 240 22.76 -6.64 -3.18
C LEU A 240 21.58 -7.54 -2.75
N PHE A 241 21.54 -8.81 -3.17
CA PHE A 241 20.47 -9.71 -2.71
C PHE A 241 20.40 -9.85 -1.19
N GLN A 242 21.54 -9.88 -0.50
CA GLN A 242 21.59 -9.93 0.96
C GLN A 242 21.12 -8.62 1.60
N ILE A 243 21.40 -7.48 0.95
CA ILE A 243 20.87 -6.18 1.36
C ILE A 243 19.34 -6.20 1.26
N LEU A 244 18.79 -6.62 0.11
CA LEU A 244 17.34 -6.73 -0.11
C LEU A 244 16.68 -7.68 0.89
N LEU A 245 17.30 -8.85 1.16
CA LEU A 245 16.78 -9.80 2.13
C LEU A 245 16.73 -9.20 3.54
N LYS A 246 17.80 -8.49 3.95
CA LYS A 246 17.84 -7.82 5.26
C LYS A 246 16.86 -6.63 5.34
N ALA A 247 16.64 -5.92 4.24
CA ALA A 247 15.65 -4.86 4.15
C ALA A 247 14.24 -5.42 4.32
N PHE A 248 13.92 -6.53 3.62
CA PHE A 248 12.66 -7.25 3.77
C PHE A 248 12.42 -7.72 5.21
N GLU A 249 13.41 -8.39 5.82
CA GLU A 249 13.35 -8.86 7.23
C GLU A 249 13.16 -7.71 8.23
N ARG A 250 13.53 -6.48 7.85
CA ARG A 250 13.40 -5.26 8.68
C ARG A 250 12.20 -4.42 8.29
N ASN A 251 11.28 -4.96 7.48
CA ASN A 251 10.06 -4.28 7.06
C ASN A 251 10.31 -2.97 6.28
N SER A 252 11.45 -2.86 5.59
CA SER A 252 11.71 -1.76 4.68
C SER A 252 10.80 -1.84 3.44
N LEU A 253 10.32 -0.69 2.98
CA LEU A 253 9.61 -0.59 1.70
C LEU A 253 10.62 -0.67 0.56
N MET A 254 10.31 -1.43 -0.49
CA MET A 254 11.22 -1.62 -1.61
C MET A 254 10.48 -1.52 -2.94
N GLY A 255 11.10 -0.89 -3.91
CA GLY A 255 10.58 -0.79 -5.26
C GLY A 255 11.71 -0.86 -6.28
N CYS A 256 11.34 -1.12 -7.52
CA CYS A 256 12.25 -1.11 -8.65
C CYS A 256 11.54 -0.56 -9.87
N SER A 257 12.32 -0.13 -10.86
CA SER A 257 11.80 0.40 -12.11
C SER A 257 12.75 0.09 -13.25
N ILE A 258 12.24 0.04 -14.47
CA ILE A 258 13.05 -0.01 -15.67
C ILE A 258 13.11 1.40 -16.23
N GLU A 259 14.31 1.89 -16.57
CA GLU A 259 14.46 3.24 -17.13
C GLU A 259 13.62 3.39 -18.43
N PRO A 260 12.90 4.51 -18.60
CA PRO A 260 12.12 4.76 -19.80
C PRO A 260 13.04 4.96 -21.01
N ASP A 261 12.53 4.63 -22.20
CA ASP A 261 13.14 5.14 -23.42
C ASP A 261 12.83 6.65 -23.51
N PRO A 262 13.79 7.52 -23.84
CA PRO A 262 13.55 8.97 -23.96
C PRO A 262 12.39 9.33 -24.90
N SER A 263 12.05 8.45 -25.84
CA SER A 263 11.02 8.67 -26.85
C SER A 263 9.65 8.07 -26.53
N VAL A 264 9.55 7.13 -25.59
CA VAL A 264 8.31 6.40 -25.29
C VAL A 264 8.23 6.06 -23.80
N THR A 265 7.16 6.52 -23.17
CA THR A 265 6.79 6.15 -21.79
C THR A 265 5.89 4.92 -21.81
N GLU A 266 5.98 4.09 -20.76
CA GLU A 266 5.11 2.93 -20.54
C GLU A 266 5.15 1.88 -21.68
N MET A 267 6.33 1.69 -22.30
CA MET A 267 6.52 0.66 -23.32
C MET A 267 6.65 -0.72 -22.68
N GLN A 268 5.84 -1.68 -23.11
CA GLN A 268 5.96 -3.07 -22.68
C GLN A 268 7.14 -3.78 -23.37
N THR A 269 7.93 -4.54 -22.62
CA THR A 269 9.00 -5.41 -23.13
C THR A 269 8.41 -6.69 -23.72
N ALA A 270 9.24 -7.48 -24.42
CA ALA A 270 8.81 -8.75 -24.99
C ALA A 270 8.38 -9.76 -23.90
N GLU A 271 8.94 -9.60 -22.70
CA GLU A 271 8.69 -10.45 -21.54
C GLU A 271 7.54 -9.94 -20.65
N GLY A 272 6.89 -8.84 -21.02
CA GLY A 272 5.67 -8.34 -20.36
C GLY A 272 5.88 -7.20 -19.37
N LEU A 273 7.13 -6.85 -19.03
CA LEU A 273 7.45 -5.74 -18.11
C LEU A 273 7.24 -4.38 -18.79
N VAL A 274 7.11 -3.31 -18.02
CA VAL A 274 6.80 -1.96 -18.52
C VAL A 274 7.96 -1.02 -18.19
N LYS A 275 8.49 -0.34 -19.21
CA LYS A 275 9.54 0.66 -19.06
C LYS A 275 8.98 2.00 -18.60
N GLY A 276 9.73 2.72 -17.77
CA GLY A 276 9.28 3.97 -17.16
C GLY A 276 8.21 3.78 -16.09
N HIS A 277 8.11 2.56 -15.54
CA HIS A 277 7.09 2.17 -14.59
C HIS A 277 7.70 1.67 -13.28
N ALA A 278 7.04 1.99 -12.17
CA ALA A 278 7.47 1.57 -10.84
C ALA A 278 6.77 0.26 -10.44
N TYR A 279 7.54 -0.70 -9.95
CA TYR A 279 7.09 -1.97 -9.39
C TYR A 279 7.39 -1.99 -7.89
N SER A 280 6.52 -2.66 -7.12
CA SER A 280 6.76 -2.93 -5.71
C SER A 280 7.51 -4.25 -5.56
N ILE A 281 8.51 -4.35 -4.67
CA ILE A 281 9.11 -5.63 -4.29
C ILE A 281 8.40 -6.10 -3.01
N THR A 282 7.49 -7.06 -3.14
CA THR A 282 6.60 -7.50 -2.06
C THR A 282 7.14 -8.71 -1.30
N ARG A 283 8.19 -9.39 -1.81
CA ARG A 283 8.87 -10.47 -1.11
C ARG A 283 10.29 -10.67 -1.62
N VAL A 284 11.20 -11.01 -0.72
CA VAL A 284 12.59 -11.39 -1.03
C VAL A 284 12.90 -12.68 -0.29
N GLN A 285 13.20 -13.77 -1.00
CA GLN A 285 13.38 -15.07 -0.35
C GLN A 285 14.30 -16.01 -1.14
N TYR A 286 15.02 -16.86 -0.40
CA TYR A 286 15.63 -18.06 -0.97
C TYR A 286 14.61 -19.20 -0.98
N VAL A 287 14.39 -19.81 -2.14
CA VAL A 287 13.49 -20.97 -2.30
C VAL A 287 14.31 -22.22 -2.54
N ASP A 288 13.99 -23.30 -1.82
CA ASP A 288 14.63 -24.60 -2.00
C ASP A 288 14.16 -25.26 -3.31
N ILE A 289 15.11 -25.59 -4.20
CA ILE A 289 14.85 -26.25 -5.48
C ILE A 289 15.54 -27.60 -5.54
N ASN A 290 14.81 -28.60 -6.04
CA ASN A 290 15.33 -29.94 -6.28
C ASN A 290 14.96 -30.39 -7.69
N THR A 291 15.85 -30.12 -8.64
CA THR A 291 15.75 -30.63 -10.01
C THR A 291 16.74 -31.78 -10.22
N PRO A 292 16.59 -32.61 -11.27
CA PRO A 292 17.57 -33.64 -11.60
C PRO A 292 19.01 -33.13 -11.81
N ASN A 293 19.18 -31.85 -12.16
CA ASN A 293 20.48 -31.26 -12.52
C ASN A 293 21.01 -30.25 -11.48
N THR A 294 20.16 -29.76 -10.58
CA THR A 294 20.46 -28.67 -9.64
C THR A 294 19.71 -28.91 -8.33
N GLN A 295 20.46 -28.94 -7.23
CA GLN A 295 19.94 -28.93 -5.86
C GLN A 295 20.51 -27.72 -5.12
N GLY A 296 19.67 -27.03 -4.35
CA GLY A 296 20.11 -25.91 -3.51
C GLY A 296 19.01 -24.87 -3.33
N LYS A 297 19.43 -23.64 -3.03
CA LYS A 297 18.53 -22.49 -2.88
C LYS A 297 18.68 -21.54 -4.05
N ILE A 298 17.56 -21.10 -4.61
CA ILE A 298 17.51 -20.07 -5.63
C ILE A 298 16.99 -18.76 -5.02
N PRO A 299 17.67 -17.61 -5.24
CA PRO A 299 17.17 -16.31 -4.82
C PRO A 299 16.02 -15.88 -5.74
N LEU A 300 14.82 -15.70 -5.17
CA LEU A 300 13.64 -15.18 -5.88
C LEU A 300 13.17 -13.86 -5.26
N LEU A 301 12.58 -13.05 -6.12
CA LEU A 301 11.89 -11.80 -5.79
C LEU A 301 10.43 -11.92 -6.21
N ARG A 302 9.52 -11.43 -5.38
CA ARG A 302 8.13 -11.21 -5.78
C ARG A 302 7.91 -9.73 -6.01
N LEU A 303 7.43 -9.39 -7.20
CA LEU A 303 7.19 -8.02 -7.61
C LEU A 303 5.69 -7.82 -7.86
N ARG A 304 5.21 -6.60 -7.72
CA ARG A 304 3.83 -6.23 -8.07
C ARG A 304 3.80 -5.01 -8.98
N ASN A 305 3.06 -5.15 -10.08
CA ASN A 305 2.64 -4.06 -10.96
C ASN A 305 1.47 -3.29 -10.32
N PRO A 306 1.60 -1.97 -10.04
CA PRO A 306 0.52 -1.16 -9.46
C PRO A 306 -0.70 -0.98 -10.38
N TRP A 307 -0.63 -1.36 -11.66
CA TRP A 307 -1.81 -1.42 -12.52
C TRP A 307 -2.81 -2.49 -12.09
N GLY A 308 -2.37 -3.52 -11.35
CA GLY A 308 -3.25 -4.60 -10.88
C GLY A 308 -3.91 -5.38 -12.02
N ASN A 309 -3.23 -5.51 -13.16
CA ASN A 309 -3.73 -6.16 -14.37
C ASN A 309 -2.75 -7.22 -14.88
N GLU A 310 -3.15 -7.93 -15.95
CA GLU A 310 -2.42 -9.04 -16.60
C GLU A 310 -1.04 -8.68 -17.20
N ALA A 311 -0.57 -7.44 -17.07
CA ALA A 311 0.76 -7.02 -17.54
C ALA A 311 1.85 -7.49 -16.56
N GLU A 312 2.08 -8.80 -16.56
CA GLU A 312 3.00 -9.52 -15.68
C GLU A 312 4.20 -10.09 -16.44
N TRP A 313 5.23 -10.48 -15.68
CA TRP A 313 6.38 -11.21 -16.20
C TRP A 313 5.98 -12.54 -16.83
N THR A 314 6.50 -12.82 -18.03
CA THR A 314 6.21 -14.06 -18.78
C THR A 314 7.39 -15.04 -18.85
N GLY A 315 8.54 -14.68 -18.27
CA GLY A 315 9.73 -15.52 -18.26
C GLY A 315 9.71 -16.61 -17.18
N ALA A 316 10.90 -17.08 -16.79
CA ALA A 316 11.05 -18.10 -15.75
C ALA A 316 10.48 -17.59 -14.42
N TRP A 317 9.75 -18.45 -13.70
CA TRP A 317 9.03 -18.14 -12.45
C TRP A 317 7.78 -17.26 -12.59
N SER A 318 7.37 -16.92 -13.82
CA SER A 318 6.02 -16.40 -14.06
C SER A 318 4.92 -17.36 -13.59
N ASP A 319 3.68 -16.89 -13.48
CA ASP A 319 2.57 -17.71 -12.98
C ASP A 319 2.33 -19.00 -13.76
N LYS A 320 2.53 -18.95 -15.08
CA LYS A 320 2.33 -20.10 -15.98
C LYS A 320 3.63 -20.89 -16.23
N SER A 321 4.70 -20.56 -15.50
CA SER A 321 6.05 -21.12 -15.67
C SER A 321 6.15 -22.60 -15.23
N PRO A 322 6.78 -23.48 -16.03
CA PRO A 322 6.98 -24.88 -15.65
C PRO A 322 7.94 -25.07 -14.47
N GLU A 323 8.77 -24.07 -14.14
CA GLU A 323 9.74 -24.06 -13.05
C GLU A 323 9.09 -24.36 -11.69
N TRP A 324 7.85 -23.91 -11.47
CA TRP A 324 7.08 -24.19 -10.25
C TRP A 324 6.85 -25.68 -9.97
N ARG A 325 7.01 -26.56 -10.97
CA ARG A 325 6.89 -28.02 -10.79
C ARG A 325 8.02 -28.60 -9.92
N PHE A 326 9.12 -27.86 -9.77
CA PHE A 326 10.28 -28.29 -8.99
C PHE A 326 10.28 -27.78 -7.55
N ILE A 327 9.27 -26.99 -7.17
CA ILE A 327 9.10 -26.47 -5.82
C ILE A 327 8.05 -27.33 -5.09
N PRO A 328 8.35 -27.83 -3.87
CA PRO A 328 7.38 -28.56 -3.05
C PRO A 328 6.13 -27.74 -2.76
N GLU A 329 4.96 -28.39 -2.68
CA GLU A 329 3.69 -27.69 -2.45
C GLU A 329 3.65 -26.94 -1.10
N SER A 330 4.31 -27.49 -0.07
CA SER A 330 4.45 -26.82 1.23
C SER A 330 5.20 -25.49 1.12
N GLU A 331 6.24 -25.44 0.28
CA GLU A 331 7.04 -24.25 0.05
C GLU A 331 6.24 -23.22 -0.74
N LYS A 332 5.45 -23.65 -1.74
CA LYS A 332 4.54 -22.75 -2.48
C LYS A 332 3.52 -22.08 -1.55
N GLN A 333 2.96 -22.85 -0.62
CA GLN A 333 2.05 -22.32 0.38
C GLN A 333 2.75 -21.33 1.33
N GLU A 334 3.97 -21.64 1.77
CA GLU A 334 4.77 -20.78 2.65
C GLU A 334 5.18 -19.45 1.97
N ILE A 335 5.54 -19.50 0.69
CA ILE A 335 5.84 -18.29 -0.08
C ILE A 335 4.58 -17.49 -0.42
N GLY A 336 3.39 -18.04 -0.15
CA GLY A 336 2.10 -17.42 -0.45
C GLY A 336 1.91 -17.29 -1.95
N LEU A 337 2.30 -18.33 -2.71
CA LEU A 337 2.15 -18.36 -4.15
C LEU A 337 0.66 -18.44 -4.48
N VAL A 338 0.17 -17.39 -5.13
CA VAL A 338 -1.17 -17.30 -5.69
C VAL A 338 -0.98 -17.14 -7.19
N PHE A 339 -1.74 -17.89 -7.98
CA PHE A 339 -1.71 -17.81 -9.44
C PHE A 339 -2.96 -17.06 -9.89
N GLU A 340 -2.90 -15.73 -9.82
CA GLU A 340 -3.99 -14.83 -10.16
C GLU A 340 -3.45 -13.71 -11.04
N GLU A 341 -4.24 -13.23 -11.99
CA GLU A 341 -3.86 -12.12 -12.87
C GLU A 341 -4.07 -10.79 -12.13
N ASP A 342 -3.34 -10.61 -11.03
CA ASP A 342 -3.47 -9.54 -10.04
C ASP A 342 -2.31 -8.52 -10.08
N GLY A 343 -1.38 -8.71 -11.02
CA GLY A 343 -0.18 -7.92 -11.23
C GLY A 343 1.01 -8.35 -10.39
N GLU A 344 0.88 -9.35 -9.50
CA GLU A 344 1.96 -9.91 -8.70
C GLU A 344 2.59 -11.12 -9.38
N PHE A 345 3.92 -11.13 -9.47
CA PHE A 345 4.64 -12.21 -10.12
C PHE A 345 6.00 -12.44 -9.46
N TRP A 346 6.57 -13.63 -9.68
CA TRP A 346 7.92 -13.94 -9.21
C TRP A 346 8.93 -13.88 -10.35
N MET A 347 10.16 -13.50 -10.00
CA MET A 347 11.32 -13.52 -10.87
C MET A 347 12.52 -14.10 -10.12
N SER A 348 13.46 -14.70 -10.84
CA SER A 348 14.76 -15.03 -10.25
C SER A 348 15.56 -13.74 -10.09
N TYR A 349 16.34 -13.61 -9.02
CA TYR A 349 17.21 -12.43 -8.82
C TYR A 349 18.22 -12.21 -9.97
N ARG A 350 18.47 -13.23 -10.78
CA ARG A 350 19.40 -13.15 -11.91
C ARG A 350 18.76 -12.50 -13.13
N ASP A 351 17.47 -12.70 -13.32
CA ASP A 351 16.69 -12.11 -14.42
C ASP A 351 16.33 -10.67 -14.06
#